data_AF-A0A7V8ZDL7-F1
#
_entry.id   AF-A0A7V8ZDL7-F1
#
_cell.length_a   1.000
_cell.length_b   1.000
_cell.length_c   1.000
_cell.angle_alpha   90.00
_cell.angle_beta   90.00
_cell.angle_gamma   90.00
#
_symmetry.space_group_name_H-M   'P 1'
#
loop_
_entity.id
_entity.type
_entity.pdbx_description
1 polymer ?
#
loop_
_entity_poly.entity_id
_entity_poly.type
_entity_poly.pdbx_seq_one_letter_code
_entity_poly.pdbx_strand_id
1 'polypeptide(L)' 'LKPHECVFVDDLRENCAGAEAVGMTAVLHRGAETTLPRLEGLLGVGLR' A
#
# COMPACT_ATOMS: atom_id res chain seq x y z
N LEU A 1 -14.27 0.21 -5.20
CA LEU A 1 -13.12 0.83 -5.89
C LEU A 1 -12.55 -0.19 -6.86
N LYS A 2 -12.13 0.25 -8.04
CA LYS A 2 -11.37 -0.56 -9.00
C LYS A 2 -9.96 -0.79 -8.44
N PRO A 3 -9.24 -1.86 -8.82
CA PRO A 3 -7.92 -2.14 -8.28
C PRO A 3 -6.94 -0.97 -8.35
N HIS A 4 -6.92 -0.21 -9.46
CA HIS A 4 -6.04 0.95 -9.63
C HIS A 4 -6.42 2.17 -8.75
N GLU A 5 -7.57 2.13 -8.08
CA GLU A 5 -8.00 3.14 -7.11
C GLU A 5 -7.67 2.70 -5.67
N CYS A 6 -7.05 1.54 -5.48
CA CYS A 6 -6.74 0.96 -4.17
C CYS A 6 -5.24 0.94 -3.89
N VAL A 7 -4.91 1.15 -2.61
CA VAL A 7 -3.61 0.83 -2.03
C VAL A 7 -3.74 -0.43 -1.18
N PHE A 8 -2.87 -1.42 -1.39
CA PHE A 8 -2.80 -2.66 -0.62
C PHE A 8 -1.57 -2.65 0.30
N VAL A 9 -1.73 -3.00 1.57
CA VAL A 9 -0.66 -2.96 2.57
C VAL A 9 -0.58 -4.31 3.25
N ASP A 10 0.58 -4.94 3.19
CA ASP A 10 0.82 -6.27 3.73
C ASP A 10 2.31 -6.44 4.01
N ASP A 11 2.70 -7.26 4.98
CA ASP A 11 4.10 -7.49 5.36
C ASP A 11 4.77 -8.64 4.59
N LEU A 12 3.98 -9.38 3.80
CA LEU A 12 4.43 -10.44 2.90
C LEU A 12 4.59 -9.95 1.45
N ARG A 13 5.75 -10.25 0.86
CA ARG A 13 6.09 -9.78 -0.50
C ARG A 13 5.19 -10.44 -1.54
N GLU A 14 4.82 -11.70 -1.33
CA GLU A 14 3.96 -12.50 -2.20
C GLU A 14 2.56 -11.87 -2.32
N ASN A 15 1.99 -11.43 -1.20
CA ASN A 15 0.69 -10.76 -1.19
C ASN A 15 0.73 -9.42 -1.93
N CYS A 16 1.75 -8.61 -1.67
CA CYS A 16 1.94 -7.37 -2.42
C CYS A 16 2.11 -7.62 -3.93
N ALA A 17 2.80 -8.69 -4.32
CA ALA A 17 2.98 -9.03 -5.74
C ALA A 17 1.65 -9.45 -6.39
N GLY A 18 0.81 -10.19 -5.65
CA GLY A 18 -0.55 -10.52 -6.08
C GLY A 18 -1.42 -9.26 -6.25
N ALA A 19 -1.33 -8.30 -5.34
CA ALA A 19 -2.04 -7.03 -5.43
C ALA A 19 -1.59 -6.19 -6.65
N GLU A 20 -0.28 -6.11 -6.89
CA GLU A 20 0.28 -5.45 -8.08
C GLU A 20 -0.19 -6.14 -9.36
N ALA A 21 -0.24 -7.48 -9.40
CA ALA A 21 -0.69 -8.26 -10.56
C ALA A 21 -2.15 -8.00 -10.94
N VAL A 22 -3.01 -7.65 -9.99
CA VAL A 22 -4.42 -7.27 -10.25
C VAL A 22 -4.60 -5.77 -10.46
N GLY A 23 -3.52 -4.99 -10.45
CA GLY A 23 -3.51 -3.56 -10.77
C GLY A 23 -3.65 -2.62 -9.57
N MET A 24 -3.42 -3.08 -8.35
CA MET A 24 -3.34 -2.22 -7.16
C MET A 24 -1.95 -1.63 -6.98
N THR A 25 -1.85 -0.51 -6.26
CA THR A 25 -0.58 -0.07 -5.70
C THR A 25 -0.32 -0.82 -4.40
N ALA A 26 0.81 -1.52 -4.26
CA ALA A 26 1.14 -2.22 -3.01
C ALA A 26 2.23 -1.50 -2.19
N VAL A 27 2.13 -1.59 -0.87
CA VAL A 27 3.14 -1.16 0.10
C VAL A 27 3.54 -2.34 0.96
N LEU A 28 4.78 -2.79 0.84
CA LEU A 28 5.34 -3.81 1.71
C LEU A 28 5.61 -3.23 3.10
N HIS A 29 4.84 -3.67 4.08
CA HIS A 29 4.93 -3.17 5.45
C HIS A 29 6.17 -3.71 6.16
N ARG A 30 6.96 -2.82 6.73
CA ARG A 30 8.14 -3.14 7.58
C ARG A 30 8.13 -2.42 8.93
N GLY A 31 7.05 -1.71 9.23
CA GLY A 31 6.90 -0.89 10.43
C GLY A 31 6.25 0.46 10.12
N ALA A 32 5.57 1.03 11.12
CA ALA A 32 4.77 2.25 10.97
C ALA A 32 5.60 3.44 10.46
N GLU A 33 6.84 3.61 10.94
CA GLU A 33 7.72 4.73 10.54
C GLU A 33 8.01 4.76 9.04
N THR A 34 8.03 3.60 8.38
CA THR A 34 8.25 3.51 6.93
C THR A 34 6.95 3.52 6.13
N THR A 35 5.88 2.99 6.71
CA THR A 35 4.61 2.76 6.00
C THR A 35 3.73 3.99 5.99
N LEU A 36 3.63 4.70 7.12
CA LEU A 36 2.75 5.87 7.23
C LEU A 36 3.13 6.96 6.22
N PRO A 37 4.39 7.43 6.09
CA PRO A 37 4.71 8.48 5.12
C PRO A 37 4.39 8.09 3.68
N ARG A 38 4.52 6.80 3.35
CA ARG A 38 4.19 6.29 2.02
C ARG A 38 2.69 6.26 1.77
N LEU A 39 1.89 5.86 2.76
CA LEU A 39 0.44 5.90 2.64
C LEU A 39 -0.10 7.32 2.60
N GLU A 40 0.43 8.23 3.41
CA GLU A 40 0.06 9.64 3.37
C GLU A 40 0.34 10.26 1.99
N GLY A 41 1.48 9.94 1.39
CA GLY A 41 1.82 10.38 0.02
C GLY A 41 0.89 9.79 -1.05
N LEU A 42 0.46 8.54 -0.91
CA LEU A 42 -0.45 7.88 -1.86
C LEU A 42 -1.90 8.35 -1.72
N LEU A 43 -2.35 8.62 -0.49
CA LEU A 43 -3.74 8.95 -0.18
C LEU A 43 -4.00 10.47 -0.10
N GLY A 44 -2.94 11.28 0.01
CA GLY A 44 -3.06 12.74 0.15
C GLY A 44 -3.68 13.19 1.47
N VAL A 45 -3.65 12.35 2.50
CA VAL A 45 -4.23 12.63 3.84
C VAL A 45 -3.22 12.26 4.92
N GLY A 46 -3.25 12.98 6.04
CA GLY A 46 -2.45 12.63 7.21
C GLY A 46 -3.05 11.45 7.99
N LEU A 47 -2.21 10.51 8.41
CA LEU A 47 -2.60 9.29 9.12
C LEU A 47 -1.97 9.33 10.52
N ARG A 48 -2.68 9.93 11.47
CA ARG A 48 -2.28 10.10 12.88
C ARG A 48 -2.81 8.97 13.76
#